data_AF-A0A933GP78-F1
#
_entry.id   AF-A0A933GP78-F1
#
_cell.length_a   1.000
_cell.length_b   1.000
_cell.length_c   1.000
_cell.angle_alpha   90.00
_cell.angle_beta   90.00
_cell.angle_gamma   90.00
#
_symmetry.space_group_name_H-M   'P 1'
#
loop_
_entity.id
_entity.type
_entity.pdbx_description
1 polymer ?
#
loop_
_entity_poly.entity_id
_entity_poly.type
_entity_poly.pdbx_seq_one_letter_code
_entity_poly.pdbx_strand_id
1 'polypeptide(L)'
;MSEAAKSLTLFLAGDVMLGRGIDQVLPHPSHPALHEPYLTDARGYVALAERANGPLPRKAGFSYVWGEALDELERMAPDFRIINLETSITESEDYCQGKDIHYRMNPKNIGCLRAAGIDFCSLANNHILDWGCAGHLETLETLKKAGVKSSGAGRNIEEASAPAVLEAKDKRRVILFSFGAGSSGIPSNWAASRDKPGVNRLEALSERAVQAIAEKVRGVNQTGIVLVSLHWGSNWGYGISREEREFAHGLIDYAGVDLIHGHSSHHVKGLEVYKGKLVLYGCGDFLNDYEGIGGYEVFRGDLGLMYFASLDPVTEKLNSLSMIPTQIKRFRVNRASRGDALWLRETLNRESREFGAYVESGDNNVLRLGWSQ
;
A
#
# COMPACT_ATOMS: atom_id res chain seq x y z
N MET A 1 -15.16 26.47 -26.47
CA MET A 1 -14.49 25.17 -26.39
C MET A 1 -13.86 25.10 -25.02
N SER A 2 -14.44 24.37 -24.06
CA SER A 2 -13.80 24.23 -22.75
C SER A 2 -12.53 23.42 -22.93
N GLU A 3 -11.42 23.93 -22.42
CA GLU A 3 -10.17 23.19 -22.29
C GLU A 3 -10.50 21.86 -21.59
N ALA A 4 -10.22 20.72 -22.22
CA ALA A 4 -10.50 19.42 -21.61
C ALA A 4 -9.74 19.35 -20.28
N ALA A 5 -10.45 19.04 -19.19
CA ALA A 5 -9.83 18.98 -17.88
C ALA A 5 -8.67 17.97 -17.91
N LYS A 6 -7.49 18.40 -17.50
CA LYS A 6 -6.30 17.54 -17.45
C LYS A 6 -6.56 16.38 -16.49
N SER A 7 -6.35 15.14 -16.95
CA SER A 7 -6.51 13.95 -16.11
C SER A 7 -5.60 14.00 -14.88
N LEU A 8 -6.07 13.41 -13.78
CA LEU A 8 -5.33 13.23 -12.54
C LEU A 8 -4.68 11.85 -12.53
N THR A 9 -3.35 11.78 -12.47
CA THR A 9 -2.62 10.51 -12.45
C THR A 9 -2.10 10.22 -11.06
N LEU A 10 -2.50 9.08 -10.50
CA LEU A 10 -2.05 8.59 -9.20
C LEU A 10 -1.06 7.44 -9.39
N PHE A 11 0.08 7.49 -8.70
CA PHE A 11 0.90 6.31 -8.48
C PHE A 11 0.42 5.60 -7.21
N LEU A 12 0.12 4.32 -7.36
CA LEU A 12 -0.23 3.38 -6.29
C LEU A 12 0.72 2.19 -6.36
N ALA A 13 0.94 1.55 -5.21
CA ALA A 13 1.75 0.34 -5.10
C ALA A 13 1.20 -0.58 -4.00
N GLY A 14 1.76 -1.78 -3.93
CA GLY A 14 1.59 -2.70 -2.82
C GLY A 14 2.21 -2.20 -1.51
N ASP A 15 2.33 -3.13 -0.56
CA ASP A 15 2.76 -2.87 0.79
C ASP A 15 4.26 -2.50 0.82
N VAL A 16 4.58 -1.40 1.50
CA VAL A 16 5.95 -0.89 1.64
C VAL A 16 6.42 -1.18 3.06
N MET A 17 7.19 -2.25 3.19
CA MET A 17 7.77 -2.73 4.44
C MET A 17 9.28 -2.49 4.44
N LEU A 18 9.71 -1.35 4.99
CA LEU A 18 11.14 -0.97 5.04
C LEU A 18 11.86 -1.44 6.31
N GLY A 19 11.20 -2.25 7.14
CA GLY A 19 11.74 -2.71 8.41
C GLY A 19 12.65 -3.95 8.30
N ARG A 20 13.05 -4.47 9.46
CA ARG A 20 13.80 -5.74 9.58
C ARG A 20 15.02 -5.79 8.66
N GLY A 21 15.08 -6.71 7.70
CA GLY A 21 16.24 -6.89 6.81
C GLY A 21 16.58 -5.65 6.00
N ILE A 22 15.57 -4.93 5.49
CA ILE A 22 15.77 -3.70 4.74
C ILE A 22 16.39 -2.61 5.63
N ASP A 23 15.84 -2.41 6.83
CA ASP A 23 16.37 -1.42 7.78
C ASP A 23 17.86 -1.67 8.11
N GLN A 24 18.27 -2.95 8.17
CA GLN A 24 19.66 -3.32 8.45
C GLN A 24 20.67 -2.95 7.35
N VAL A 25 20.22 -2.74 6.10
CA VAL A 25 21.10 -2.31 5.01
C VAL A 25 21.12 -0.79 4.82
N LEU A 26 20.19 -0.06 5.44
CA LEU A 26 20.07 1.40 5.35
C LEU A 26 21.11 2.14 6.21
N PRO A 27 21.24 3.48 6.11
CA PRO A 27 22.30 4.23 6.78
C PRO A 27 22.22 4.21 8.31
N HIS A 28 21.01 4.12 8.86
CA HIS A 28 20.74 4.17 10.29
C HIS A 28 19.93 2.95 10.74
N PRO A 29 20.51 1.74 10.78
CA PRO A 29 19.77 0.56 11.18
C PRO A 29 19.38 0.63 12.66
N SER A 30 18.17 0.14 12.97
CA SER A 30 17.71 -0.14 14.33
C SER A 30 18.52 -1.29 14.94
N HIS A 31 18.41 -1.45 16.27
CA HIS A 31 18.98 -2.63 16.91
C HIS A 31 18.41 -3.91 16.27
N PRO A 32 19.27 -4.89 15.89
CA PRO A 32 18.86 -6.00 15.04
C PRO A 32 18.05 -7.07 15.76
N ALA A 33 17.94 -7.02 17.09
CA ALA A 33 17.18 -8.01 17.85
C ALA A 33 15.71 -8.06 17.38
N LEU A 34 15.22 -9.28 17.18
CA LEU A 34 13.84 -9.57 16.79
C LEU A 34 13.14 -10.39 17.87
N HIS A 35 11.81 -10.26 17.90
CA HIS A 35 10.92 -10.98 18.81
C HIS A 35 10.08 -12.03 18.06
N GLU A 36 10.68 -12.67 17.05
CA GLU A 36 10.02 -13.63 16.18
C GLU A 36 10.46 -15.07 16.49
N PRO A 37 9.58 -16.07 16.28
CA PRO A 37 9.93 -17.47 16.56
C PRO A 37 10.93 -18.07 15.56
N TYR A 38 11.08 -17.48 14.37
CA TYR A 38 11.90 -18.02 13.29
C TYR A 38 13.30 -17.40 13.20
N LEU A 39 13.43 -16.12 13.51
CA LEU A 39 14.70 -15.39 13.55
C LEU A 39 14.72 -14.42 14.72
N THR A 40 15.82 -14.40 15.45
CA THR A 40 16.03 -13.49 16.59
C THR A 40 16.91 -12.29 16.24
N ASP A 41 17.41 -12.23 15.00
CA ASP A 41 18.30 -11.18 14.50
C ASP A 41 17.95 -10.81 13.04
N ALA A 42 17.64 -9.54 12.80
CA ALA A 42 17.23 -9.01 11.51
C ALA A 42 18.31 -9.14 10.42
N ARG A 43 19.59 -9.28 10.80
CA ARG A 43 20.68 -9.56 9.86
C ARG A 43 20.58 -10.97 9.28
N GLY A 44 19.77 -11.85 9.89
CA GLY A 44 19.38 -13.13 9.32
C GLY A 44 18.65 -12.99 7.98
N TYR A 45 17.76 -12.00 7.85
CA TYR A 45 17.08 -11.69 6.58
C TYR A 45 18.06 -11.16 5.52
N VAL A 46 19.02 -10.32 5.92
CA VAL A 46 20.11 -9.89 5.03
C VAL A 46 20.89 -11.09 4.51
N ALA A 47 21.23 -12.05 5.40
CA ALA A 47 21.96 -13.25 5.01
C ALA A 47 21.14 -14.19 4.10
N LEU A 48 19.81 -14.27 4.29
CA LEU A 48 18.92 -15.02 3.39
C LEU A 48 18.89 -14.40 2.00
N ALA A 49 18.71 -13.08 1.92
CA ALA A 49 18.73 -12.33 0.67
C ALA A 49 20.09 -12.44 -0.05
N GLU A 50 21.20 -12.36 0.70
CA GLU A 50 22.55 -12.51 0.14
C GLU A 50 22.81 -13.90 -0.44
N ARG A 51 22.28 -14.96 0.19
CA ARG A 51 22.36 -16.32 -0.35
C ARG A 51 21.53 -16.49 -1.62
N ALA A 52 20.37 -15.84 -1.70
CA ALA A 52 19.46 -15.96 -2.83
C ALA A 52 19.93 -15.14 -4.04
N ASN A 53 20.35 -13.89 -3.83
CA ASN A 53 20.53 -12.90 -4.90
C ASN A 53 21.90 -12.20 -4.88
N GLY A 54 22.85 -12.66 -4.06
CA GLY A 54 24.19 -12.12 -3.97
C GLY A 54 24.33 -10.92 -3.01
N PRO A 55 25.53 -10.34 -2.87
CA PRO A 55 25.86 -9.41 -1.80
C PRO A 55 24.98 -8.16 -1.80
N LEU A 56 24.59 -7.74 -0.59
CA LEU A 56 23.86 -6.49 -0.33
C LEU A 56 24.84 -5.38 0.07
N PRO A 57 24.56 -4.12 -0.29
CA PRO A 57 25.32 -2.99 0.24
C PRO A 57 25.19 -2.91 1.76
N ARG A 58 26.20 -2.28 2.38
CA ARG A 58 26.13 -1.85 3.78
C ARG A 58 25.96 -0.34 3.79
N LYS A 59 25.00 0.18 4.57
CA LYS A 59 24.66 1.61 4.60
C LYS A 59 24.30 2.16 3.22
N ALA A 60 23.42 1.44 2.52
CA ALA A 60 22.87 1.86 1.25
C ALA A 60 22.24 3.25 1.38
N GLY A 61 22.41 4.12 0.37
CA GLY A 61 21.74 5.41 0.36
C GLY A 61 20.21 5.25 0.33
N PHE A 62 19.48 6.29 0.76
CA PHE A 62 18.02 6.22 0.91
C PHE A 62 17.24 5.89 -0.38
N SER A 63 17.81 6.19 -1.56
CA SER A 63 17.21 5.86 -2.86
C SER A 63 17.39 4.39 -3.27
N TYR A 64 18.27 3.64 -2.60
CA TYR A 64 18.67 2.29 -3.03
C TYR A 64 17.48 1.35 -3.20
N VAL A 65 16.60 1.31 -2.19
CA VAL A 65 15.46 0.37 -2.14
C VAL A 65 14.47 0.60 -3.28
N TRP A 66 14.30 1.84 -3.71
CA TRP A 66 13.39 2.18 -4.81
C TRP A 66 13.94 1.83 -6.18
N GLY A 67 15.25 1.73 -6.33
CA GLY A 67 15.89 1.25 -7.55
C GLY A 67 15.34 1.85 -8.84
N GLU A 68 14.94 0.99 -9.78
CA GLU A 68 14.42 1.39 -11.09
C GLU A 68 13.01 2.00 -11.02
N ALA A 69 12.31 1.91 -9.87
CA ALA A 69 11.03 2.57 -9.68
C ALA A 69 11.17 4.11 -9.72
N LEU A 70 12.34 4.66 -9.35
CA LEU A 70 12.56 6.11 -9.40
C LEU A 70 12.53 6.64 -10.84
N ASP A 71 13.17 5.93 -11.76
CA ASP A 71 13.17 6.29 -13.19
C ASP A 71 11.75 6.22 -13.77
N GLU A 72 10.96 5.23 -13.35
CA GLU A 72 9.57 5.08 -13.78
C GLU A 72 8.64 6.15 -13.17
N LEU A 73 8.87 6.56 -11.91
CA LEU A 73 8.15 7.67 -11.29
C LEU A 73 8.46 9.00 -11.99
N GLU A 74 9.72 9.22 -12.38
CA GLU A 74 10.11 10.41 -13.15
C GLU A 74 9.47 10.38 -14.55
N ARG A 75 9.55 9.24 -15.25
CA ARG A 75 9.00 9.07 -16.60
C ARG A 75 7.49 9.24 -16.65
N MET A 76 6.77 8.68 -15.67
CA MET A 76 5.30 8.72 -15.63
C MET A 76 4.77 10.03 -15.03
N ALA A 77 5.57 10.73 -14.23
CA ALA A 77 5.25 12.01 -13.61
C ALA A 77 3.83 12.07 -13.00
N PRO A 78 3.48 11.15 -12.07
CA PRO A 78 2.17 11.16 -11.43
C PRO A 78 1.97 12.46 -10.63
N ASP A 79 0.72 12.90 -10.51
CA ASP A 79 0.37 14.06 -9.68
C ASP A 79 0.59 13.76 -8.19
N PHE A 80 0.31 12.52 -7.75
CA PHE A 80 0.54 12.07 -6.37
C PHE A 80 1.06 10.63 -6.29
N ARG A 81 1.86 10.36 -5.25
CA ARG A 81 2.45 9.06 -4.93
C ARG A 81 1.92 8.53 -3.59
N ILE A 82 1.15 7.46 -3.65
CA ILE A 82 0.32 6.94 -2.56
C ILE A 82 0.71 5.48 -2.30
N ILE A 83 1.01 5.14 -1.04
CA ILE A 83 1.41 3.78 -0.63
C ILE A 83 0.68 3.35 0.64
N ASN A 84 0.65 2.04 0.92
CA ASN A 84 0.47 1.53 2.27
C ASN A 84 1.83 1.35 2.94
N LEU A 85 2.04 2.04 4.06
CA LEU A 85 3.26 1.94 4.83
C LEU A 85 3.03 0.93 5.95
N GLU A 86 3.50 -0.29 5.72
CA GLU A 86 3.24 -1.44 6.59
C GLU A 86 4.43 -1.71 7.53
N THR A 87 4.96 -0.64 8.10
CA THR A 87 6.08 -0.69 9.02
C THR A 87 5.94 0.41 10.06
N SER A 88 6.30 0.12 11.30
CA SER A 88 6.43 1.16 12.32
C SER A 88 7.73 1.93 12.10
N ILE A 89 7.68 3.26 12.17
CA ILE A 89 8.86 4.12 12.10
C ILE A 89 9.21 4.61 13.51
N THR A 90 10.12 3.91 14.19
CA THR A 90 10.34 4.13 15.62
C THR A 90 11.69 3.61 16.14
N GLU A 91 12.21 4.23 17.20
CA GLU A 91 13.30 3.70 18.03
C GLU A 91 12.78 3.03 19.33
N SER A 92 11.45 2.97 19.52
CA SER A 92 10.80 2.34 20.68
C SER A 92 11.13 0.86 20.77
N GLU A 93 11.30 0.37 22.00
CA GLU A 93 11.47 -1.06 22.34
C GLU A 93 10.16 -1.67 22.90
N ASP A 94 9.04 -0.95 22.83
CA ASP A 94 7.71 -1.37 23.30
C ASP A 94 7.03 -2.37 22.34
N TYR A 95 7.69 -3.49 22.04
CA TYR A 95 7.15 -4.47 21.09
C TYR A 95 5.84 -5.10 21.59
N CYS A 96 4.90 -5.34 20.68
CA CYS A 96 3.63 -5.96 20.98
C CYS A 96 3.83 -7.45 21.31
N GLN A 97 3.66 -7.82 22.59
CA GLN A 97 3.78 -9.20 23.03
C GLN A 97 2.72 -10.11 22.39
N GLY A 98 3.12 -11.36 22.09
CA GLY A 98 2.23 -12.38 21.53
C GLY A 98 1.94 -12.24 20.03
N LYS A 99 2.58 -11.27 19.35
CA LYS A 99 2.59 -11.18 17.88
C LYS A 99 3.86 -11.85 17.34
N ASP A 100 3.76 -12.56 16.22
CA ASP A 100 4.84 -13.37 15.67
C ASP A 100 5.89 -12.60 14.88
N ILE A 101 5.52 -11.47 14.26
CA ILE A 101 6.37 -10.69 13.35
C ILE A 101 6.27 -9.21 13.72
N HIS A 102 7.41 -8.51 13.81
CA HIS A 102 7.44 -7.09 14.14
C HIS A 102 8.28 -6.31 13.13
N TYR A 103 7.67 -5.34 12.47
CA TYR A 103 8.33 -4.46 11.52
C TYR A 103 8.70 -3.13 12.16
N ARG A 104 10.00 -2.81 12.10
CA ARG A 104 10.58 -1.53 12.55
C ARG A 104 11.54 -0.97 11.52
N MET A 105 11.34 0.29 11.15
CA MET A 105 12.34 1.11 10.47
C MET A 105 12.79 2.23 11.42
N ASN A 106 14.08 2.53 11.47
CA ASN A 106 14.57 3.65 12.27
C ASN A 106 14.05 4.99 11.71
N PRO A 107 13.57 5.94 12.54
CA PRO A 107 13.13 7.26 12.09
C PRO A 107 14.16 8.06 11.28
N LYS A 108 15.46 7.85 11.51
CA LYS A 108 16.54 8.49 10.75
C LYS A 108 16.61 7.99 9.30
N ASN A 109 15.93 6.89 8.97
CA ASN A 109 15.78 6.38 7.60
C ASN A 109 14.58 6.96 6.84
N ILE A 110 13.85 7.94 7.40
CA ILE A 110 12.71 8.60 6.73
C ILE A 110 13.07 9.22 5.36
N GLY A 111 14.36 9.45 5.11
CA GLY A 111 14.88 9.83 3.80
C GLY A 111 14.50 8.86 2.69
N CYS A 112 14.22 7.58 2.98
CA CYS A 112 13.73 6.61 1.99
C CYS A 112 12.41 7.03 1.36
N LEU A 113 11.43 7.49 2.15
CA LEU A 113 10.15 7.96 1.60
C LEU A 113 10.32 9.25 0.80
N ARG A 114 11.20 10.15 1.26
CA ARG A 114 11.52 11.40 0.55
C ARG A 114 12.23 11.14 -0.78
N ALA A 115 13.10 10.13 -0.85
CA ALA A 115 13.84 9.79 -2.07
C ALA A 115 12.90 9.39 -3.23
N ALA A 116 11.76 8.76 -2.93
CA ALA A 116 10.73 8.46 -3.92
C ALA A 116 9.64 9.54 -4.04
N GLY A 117 9.74 10.63 -3.26
CA GLY A 117 8.75 11.72 -3.28
C GLY A 117 7.35 11.27 -2.85
N ILE A 118 7.25 10.35 -1.89
CA ILE A 118 5.96 9.84 -1.39
C ILE A 118 5.15 10.98 -0.76
N ASP A 119 3.93 11.18 -1.23
CA ASP A 119 3.03 12.24 -0.77
C ASP A 119 2.13 11.75 0.37
N PHE A 120 1.75 10.47 0.34
CA PHE A 120 0.82 9.89 1.30
C PHE A 120 1.13 8.44 1.69
N CYS A 121 0.91 8.12 2.97
CA CYS A 121 0.94 6.76 3.52
C CYS A 121 -0.40 6.38 4.17
N SER A 122 -0.99 5.28 3.71
CA SER A 122 -2.02 4.57 4.46
C SER A 122 -1.37 3.84 5.63
N LEU A 123 -1.94 3.98 6.84
CA LEU A 123 -1.41 3.40 8.07
C LEU A 123 -2.36 2.39 8.73
N ALA A 124 -3.55 2.17 8.16
CA ALA A 124 -4.56 1.29 8.74
C ALA A 124 -4.28 -0.19 8.49
N ASN A 125 -3.09 -0.65 8.86
CA ASN A 125 -2.63 -2.02 8.65
C ASN A 125 -2.30 -2.72 9.97
N ASN A 126 -1.98 -4.00 9.88
CA ASN A 126 -1.63 -4.86 10.99
C ASN A 126 -0.22 -4.64 11.54
N HIS A 127 0.62 -3.76 10.98
CA HIS A 127 2.01 -3.56 11.45
C HIS A 127 2.29 -2.19 12.09
N ILE A 128 1.29 -1.30 12.13
CA ILE A 128 1.44 0.06 12.67
C ILE A 128 1.60 0.13 14.20
N LEU A 129 1.16 -0.91 14.93
CA LEU A 129 1.26 -1.02 16.40
C LEU A 129 2.20 -2.14 16.85
N ASP A 130 3.09 -2.60 15.96
CA ASP A 130 4.08 -3.63 16.30
C ASP A 130 4.97 -3.22 17.47
N TRP A 131 5.19 -1.92 17.65
CA TRP A 131 5.97 -1.33 18.74
C TRP A 131 5.11 -0.48 19.68
N GLY A 132 3.88 -0.96 19.87
CA GLY A 132 2.95 -0.42 20.86
C GLY A 132 2.53 1.01 20.54
N CYS A 133 1.89 1.65 21.53
CA CYS A 133 1.43 3.02 21.36
C CYS A 133 2.60 3.99 21.20
N ALA A 134 3.74 3.75 21.86
CA ALA A 134 4.91 4.61 21.73
C ALA A 134 5.45 4.62 20.29
N GLY A 135 5.59 3.45 19.66
CA GLY A 135 6.09 3.35 18.29
C GLY A 135 5.11 3.89 17.25
N HIS A 136 3.81 3.66 17.45
CA HIS A 136 2.76 4.26 16.61
C HIS A 136 2.80 5.80 16.67
N LEU A 137 2.87 6.39 17.86
CA LEU A 137 2.93 7.84 18.03
C LEU A 137 4.20 8.46 17.42
N GLU A 138 5.35 7.79 17.55
CA GLU A 138 6.59 8.21 16.91
C GLU A 138 6.51 8.11 15.38
N THR A 139 5.81 7.11 14.86
CA THR A 139 5.55 6.96 13.41
C THR A 139 4.78 8.16 12.88
N LEU A 140 3.68 8.53 13.53
CA LEU A 140 2.87 9.70 13.17
C LEU A 140 3.70 11.00 13.21
N GLU A 141 4.52 11.18 14.25
CA GLU A 141 5.35 12.39 14.37
C GLU A 141 6.47 12.43 13.31
N THR A 142 7.05 11.28 12.98
CA THR A 142 8.11 11.17 11.97
C THR A 142 7.57 11.51 10.58
N LEU A 143 6.40 10.99 10.20
CA LEU A 143 5.74 11.32 8.93
C LEU A 143 5.35 12.80 8.86
N LYS A 144 4.80 13.34 9.95
CA LYS A 144 4.45 14.77 10.05
C LYS A 144 5.68 15.67 9.85
N LYS A 145 6.80 15.39 10.52
CA LYS A 145 8.08 16.10 10.33
C LYS A 145 8.65 15.92 8.92
N ALA A 146 8.34 14.78 8.28
CA ALA A 146 8.74 14.51 6.91
C ALA A 146 7.94 15.30 5.87
N GLY A 147 6.77 15.82 6.25
CA GLY A 147 5.81 16.42 5.33
C GLY A 147 4.97 15.40 4.55
N VAL A 148 5.03 14.12 4.92
CA VAL A 148 4.26 13.04 4.29
C VAL A 148 2.89 12.97 4.96
N LYS A 149 1.82 13.03 4.17
CA LYS A 149 0.45 12.92 4.69
C LYS A 149 0.13 11.47 5.04
N SER A 150 -0.82 11.27 5.94
CA SER A 150 -1.26 9.92 6.30
C SER A 150 -2.69 9.92 6.81
N SER A 151 -3.33 8.76 6.74
CA SER A 151 -4.62 8.48 7.39
C SER A 151 -4.70 7.03 7.86
N GLY A 152 -5.71 6.72 8.67
CA GLY A 152 -6.03 5.35 9.06
C GLY A 152 -5.46 4.89 10.40
N ALA A 153 -4.62 5.72 11.02
CA ALA A 153 -4.18 5.56 12.39
C ALA A 153 -3.95 6.93 13.03
N GLY A 154 -4.16 7.06 14.34
CA GLY A 154 -4.14 8.37 15.00
C GLY A 154 -3.96 8.27 16.51
N ARG A 155 -3.87 9.42 17.19
CA ARG A 155 -3.80 9.53 18.67
C ARG A 155 -5.11 9.18 19.36
N ASN A 156 -6.20 9.23 18.61
CA ASN A 156 -7.57 8.88 18.99
C ASN A 156 -8.38 8.56 17.74
N ILE A 157 -9.67 8.24 17.91
CA ILE A 157 -10.57 7.88 16.82
C ILE A 157 -10.82 9.06 15.86
N GLU A 158 -10.85 10.29 16.36
CA GLU A 158 -11.03 11.49 15.54
C GLU A 158 -9.88 11.65 14.55
N GLU A 159 -8.63 11.53 15.01
CA GLU A 159 -7.45 11.59 14.14
C GLU A 159 -7.36 10.36 13.23
N ALA A 160 -7.59 9.15 13.75
CA ALA A 160 -7.46 7.93 12.96
C ALA A 160 -8.47 7.88 11.80
N SER A 161 -9.67 8.42 12.02
CA SER A 161 -10.75 8.43 11.02
C SER A 161 -10.79 9.66 10.12
N ALA A 162 -9.96 10.67 10.39
CA ALA A 162 -9.84 11.84 9.54
C ALA A 162 -9.17 11.47 8.20
N PRO A 163 -9.65 12.01 7.07
CA PRO A 163 -8.98 11.80 5.80
C PRO A 163 -7.73 12.67 5.69
N ALA A 164 -6.81 12.25 4.84
CA ALA A 164 -5.82 13.17 4.28
C ALA A 164 -6.38 13.84 3.02
N VAL A 165 -5.94 15.06 2.74
CA VAL A 165 -6.24 15.75 1.48
C VAL A 165 -4.92 16.11 0.81
N LEU A 166 -4.76 15.64 -0.42
CA LEU A 166 -3.69 16.05 -1.33
C LEU A 166 -4.26 17.04 -2.34
N GLU A 167 -3.56 18.13 -2.60
CA GLU A 167 -3.99 19.18 -3.53
C GLU A 167 -2.88 19.50 -4.53
N ALA A 168 -3.21 19.40 -5.82
CA ALA A 168 -2.29 19.65 -6.92
C ALA A 168 -2.19 21.17 -7.15
N LYS A 169 -1.15 21.61 -7.88
CA LYS A 169 -0.92 23.04 -8.14
C LYS A 169 -2.10 23.73 -8.86
N ASP A 170 -2.87 22.97 -9.63
CA ASP A 170 -4.07 23.41 -10.34
C ASP A 170 -5.37 23.13 -9.58
N LYS A 171 -5.28 22.91 -8.26
CA LYS A 171 -6.39 22.74 -7.30
C LYS A 171 -7.19 21.44 -7.46
N ARG A 172 -6.75 20.49 -8.28
CA ARG A 172 -7.30 19.12 -8.26
C ARG A 172 -6.96 18.47 -6.91
N ARG A 173 -7.93 17.79 -6.28
CA ARG A 173 -7.78 17.21 -4.94
C ARG A 173 -8.01 15.71 -4.94
N VAL A 174 -7.28 15.01 -4.06
CA VAL A 174 -7.56 13.63 -3.67
C VAL A 174 -7.83 13.61 -2.17
N ILE A 175 -8.96 13.04 -1.77
CA ILE A 175 -9.37 12.85 -0.38
C ILE A 175 -9.17 11.37 -0.06
N LEU A 176 -8.28 11.06 0.88
CA LEU A 176 -7.86 9.70 1.19
C LEU A 176 -8.36 9.28 2.56
N PHE A 177 -9.12 8.19 2.59
CA PHE A 177 -9.47 7.48 3.81
C PHE A 177 -8.76 6.13 3.84
N SER A 178 -8.35 5.70 5.02
CA SER A 178 -7.68 4.41 5.22
C SER A 178 -8.39 3.62 6.30
N PHE A 179 -8.64 2.34 6.03
CA PHE A 179 -9.28 1.43 6.97
C PHE A 179 -8.60 0.06 6.99
N GLY A 180 -8.60 -0.55 8.16
CA GLY A 180 -8.06 -1.89 8.37
C GLY A 180 -9.14 -2.85 8.86
N ALA A 181 -9.18 -4.07 8.34
CA ALA A 181 -10.15 -5.08 8.73
C ALA A 181 -9.57 -6.10 9.72
N GLY A 182 -10.42 -6.77 10.49
CA GLY A 182 -9.98 -7.90 11.32
C GLY A 182 -9.48 -9.10 10.51
N SER A 183 -9.94 -9.26 9.27
CA SER A 183 -9.57 -10.38 8.39
C SER A 183 -8.09 -10.37 8.02
N SER A 184 -7.44 -9.20 7.98
CA SER A 184 -6.01 -9.01 7.73
C SER A 184 -5.16 -9.04 9.01
N GLY A 185 -5.64 -9.69 10.06
CA GLY A 185 -4.87 -9.88 11.29
C GLY A 185 -4.77 -8.66 12.20
N ILE A 186 -5.61 -7.63 12.02
CA ILE A 186 -5.64 -6.47 12.93
C ILE A 186 -6.47 -6.81 14.18
N PRO A 187 -5.85 -6.89 15.38
CA PRO A 187 -6.55 -7.19 16.61
C PRO A 187 -7.64 -6.16 16.92
N SER A 188 -8.77 -6.59 17.49
CA SER A 188 -9.86 -5.67 17.85
C SER A 188 -9.43 -4.62 18.87
N ASN A 189 -8.54 -4.98 19.79
CA ASN A 189 -7.98 -4.06 20.78
C ASN A 189 -6.98 -3.07 20.17
N TRP A 190 -6.68 -3.09 18.88
CA TRP A 190 -5.87 -2.06 18.21
C TRP A 190 -6.71 -0.93 17.63
N ALA A 191 -8.04 -1.04 17.65
CA ALA A 191 -8.93 0.04 17.24
C ALA A 191 -8.68 1.30 18.08
N ALA A 192 -8.57 2.45 17.41
CA ALA A 192 -8.54 3.75 18.07
C ALA A 192 -9.87 3.99 18.81
N SER A 193 -9.78 4.67 19.95
CA SER A 193 -10.96 5.17 20.67
C SER A 193 -10.74 6.64 21.03
N ARG A 194 -11.72 7.27 21.68
CA ARG A 194 -11.60 8.67 22.13
C ARG A 194 -10.34 8.90 22.98
N ASP A 195 -10.01 7.94 23.83
CA ASP A 195 -8.96 8.07 24.84
C ASP A 195 -7.76 7.12 24.57
N LYS A 196 -7.69 6.56 23.35
CA LYS A 196 -6.67 5.55 22.98
C LYS A 196 -6.18 5.71 21.54
N PRO A 197 -4.85 5.80 21.33
CA PRO A 197 -4.25 5.72 20.00
C PRO A 197 -4.52 4.37 19.32
N GLY A 198 -4.66 4.39 18.01
CA GLY A 198 -4.74 3.14 17.26
C GLY A 198 -5.21 3.31 15.83
N VAL A 199 -5.77 2.22 15.30
CA VAL A 199 -6.16 2.05 13.91
C VAL A 199 -7.63 2.43 13.69
N ASN A 200 -7.93 3.03 12.55
CA ASN A 200 -9.29 3.17 12.03
C ASN A 200 -9.81 1.82 11.52
N ARG A 201 -10.14 0.95 12.47
CA ARG A 201 -10.45 -0.45 12.21
C ARG A 201 -11.94 -0.63 11.89
N LEU A 202 -12.24 -1.40 10.85
CA LEU A 202 -13.58 -1.89 10.55
C LEU A 202 -13.91 -3.09 11.44
N GLU A 203 -15.08 -3.06 12.08
CA GLU A 203 -15.59 -4.22 12.82
C GLU A 203 -15.94 -5.36 11.87
N ALA A 204 -16.60 -5.04 10.76
CA ALA A 204 -16.99 -5.96 9.70
C ALA A 204 -17.15 -5.22 8.37
N LEU A 205 -16.92 -5.93 7.26
CA LEU A 205 -17.30 -5.49 5.93
C LEU A 205 -18.82 -5.61 5.81
N SER A 206 -19.53 -4.50 5.98
CA SER A 206 -20.99 -4.50 6.12
C SER A 206 -21.61 -3.23 5.57
N GLU A 207 -22.91 -3.29 5.24
CA GLU A 207 -23.68 -2.13 4.81
C GLU A 207 -23.64 -0.99 5.84
N ARG A 208 -23.70 -1.32 7.15
CA ARG A 208 -23.57 -0.31 8.22
C ARG A 208 -22.23 0.43 8.15
N ALA A 209 -21.14 -0.29 7.88
CA ALA A 209 -19.82 0.32 7.72
C ALA A 209 -19.77 1.21 6.47
N VAL A 210 -20.37 0.77 5.35
CA VAL A 210 -20.51 1.60 4.14
C VAL A 210 -21.25 2.90 4.44
N GLN A 211 -22.39 2.86 5.14
CA GLN A 211 -23.15 4.06 5.48
C GLN A 211 -22.37 5.02 6.39
N ALA A 212 -21.66 4.50 7.39
CA ALA A 212 -20.80 5.31 8.25
C ALA A 212 -19.65 5.98 7.47
N ILE A 213 -19.08 5.30 6.48
CA ILE A 213 -18.06 5.88 5.60
C ILE A 213 -18.70 6.95 4.70
N ALA A 214 -19.90 6.70 4.17
CA ALA A 214 -20.63 7.65 3.35
C ALA A 214 -20.90 8.98 4.08
N GLU A 215 -21.24 8.93 5.37
CA GLU A 215 -21.40 10.11 6.21
C GLU A 215 -20.10 10.91 6.33
N LYS A 216 -18.97 10.23 6.55
CA LYS A 216 -17.65 10.87 6.63
C LYS A 216 -17.25 11.53 5.30
N VAL A 217 -17.45 10.84 4.18
CA VAL A 217 -17.15 11.38 2.85
C VAL A 217 -18.01 12.62 2.56
N ARG A 218 -19.31 12.60 2.88
CA ARG A 218 -20.18 13.77 2.75
C ARG A 218 -19.73 14.97 3.61
N GLY A 219 -19.16 14.71 4.79
CA GLY A 219 -18.78 15.75 5.75
C GLY A 219 -17.57 16.62 5.37
N VAL A 220 -16.72 16.19 4.42
CA VAL A 220 -15.40 16.82 4.16
C VAL A 220 -15.32 17.70 2.90
N ASN A 221 -16.47 18.10 2.34
CA ASN A 221 -16.62 18.98 1.18
C ASN A 221 -16.16 18.35 -0.16
N GLN A 222 -17.14 18.03 -1.01
CA GLN A 222 -17.14 17.01 -2.07
C GLN A 222 -16.39 17.35 -3.38
N THR A 223 -15.50 18.34 -3.42
CA THR A 223 -14.78 18.65 -4.67
C THR A 223 -13.45 17.88 -4.75
N GLY A 224 -13.42 16.68 -5.32
CA GLY A 224 -12.18 15.93 -5.53
C GLY A 224 -12.39 14.42 -5.59
N ILE A 225 -11.36 13.70 -6.04
CA ILE A 225 -11.37 12.24 -6.13
C ILE A 225 -11.30 11.64 -4.72
N VAL A 226 -12.24 10.78 -4.36
CA VAL A 226 -12.26 10.05 -3.09
C VAL A 226 -11.60 8.69 -3.27
N LEU A 227 -10.47 8.49 -2.59
CA LEU A 227 -9.75 7.22 -2.54
C LEU A 227 -9.94 6.56 -1.17
N VAL A 228 -10.28 5.27 -1.17
CA VAL A 228 -10.30 4.45 0.05
C VAL A 228 -9.21 3.37 -0.03
N SER A 229 -8.25 3.43 0.88
CA SER A 229 -7.25 2.38 1.08
C SER A 229 -7.76 1.37 2.11
N LEU A 230 -7.79 0.09 1.74
CA LEU A 230 -8.32 -1.01 2.56
C LEU A 230 -7.24 -2.06 2.79
N HIS A 231 -6.86 -2.27 4.04
CA HIS A 231 -6.03 -3.39 4.44
C HIS A 231 -6.94 -4.50 4.97
N TRP A 232 -7.15 -5.55 4.16
CA TRP A 232 -8.24 -6.51 4.35
C TRP A 232 -7.94 -7.89 3.74
N GLY A 233 -8.74 -8.88 4.11
CA GLY A 233 -8.66 -10.23 3.54
C GLY A 233 -7.47 -11.03 4.07
N SER A 234 -7.27 -12.22 3.50
CA SER A 234 -6.15 -13.10 3.85
C SER A 234 -4.86 -12.67 3.15
N ASN A 235 -3.71 -12.80 3.84
CA ASN A 235 -2.40 -12.51 3.28
C ASN A 235 -2.03 -13.42 2.09
N TRP A 236 -2.69 -14.59 1.98
CA TRP A 236 -2.48 -15.58 0.93
C TRP A 236 -3.79 -16.06 0.33
N GLY A 237 -3.76 -16.29 -0.99
CA GLY A 237 -4.88 -16.81 -1.75
C GLY A 237 -5.50 -15.76 -2.66
N TYR A 238 -5.87 -16.20 -3.87
CA TYR A 238 -6.42 -15.29 -4.88
C TYR A 238 -7.91 -15.01 -4.73
N GLY A 239 -8.64 -15.84 -3.98
CA GLY A 239 -10.09 -15.69 -3.80
C GLY A 239 -10.45 -14.31 -3.26
N ILE A 240 -11.43 -13.69 -3.90
CA ILE A 240 -12.06 -12.45 -3.45
C ILE A 240 -13.47 -12.82 -2.99
N SER A 241 -13.74 -12.65 -1.70
CA SER A 241 -14.98 -13.09 -1.08
C SER A 241 -16.17 -12.24 -1.58
N ARG A 242 -17.38 -12.76 -1.41
CA ARG A 242 -18.59 -12.01 -1.73
C ARG A 242 -18.69 -10.73 -0.90
N GLU A 243 -18.34 -10.80 0.37
CA GLU A 243 -18.35 -9.69 1.32
C GLU A 243 -17.36 -8.60 0.92
N GLU A 244 -16.16 -8.95 0.47
CA GLU A 244 -15.17 -7.99 -0.07
C GLU A 244 -15.73 -7.24 -1.28
N ARG A 245 -16.38 -7.96 -2.21
CA ARG A 245 -16.98 -7.37 -3.41
C ARG A 245 -18.17 -6.46 -3.09
N GLU A 246 -19.11 -6.95 -2.29
CA GLU A 246 -20.29 -6.19 -1.89
C GLU A 246 -19.91 -4.93 -1.10
N PHE A 247 -18.87 -5.00 -0.28
CA PHE A 247 -18.35 -3.83 0.42
C PHE A 247 -17.70 -2.83 -0.54
N ALA A 248 -16.85 -3.27 -1.47
CA ALA A 248 -16.26 -2.40 -2.49
C ALA A 248 -17.33 -1.71 -3.34
N HIS A 249 -18.31 -2.48 -3.84
CA HIS A 249 -19.41 -1.94 -4.64
C HIS A 249 -20.27 -0.98 -3.82
N GLY A 250 -20.54 -1.29 -2.54
CA GLY A 250 -21.27 -0.40 -1.65
C GLY A 250 -20.56 0.93 -1.38
N LEU A 251 -19.24 0.93 -1.26
CA LEU A 251 -18.44 2.15 -1.13
C LEU A 251 -18.58 3.06 -2.36
N ILE A 252 -18.55 2.47 -3.56
CA ILE A 252 -18.74 3.20 -4.82
C ILE A 252 -20.19 3.71 -4.92
N ASP A 253 -21.17 2.87 -4.63
CA ASP A 253 -22.60 3.15 -4.84
C ASP A 253 -23.17 4.16 -3.85
N TYR A 254 -22.75 4.11 -2.59
CA TYR A 254 -23.40 4.83 -1.50
C TYR A 254 -22.48 5.80 -0.76
N ALA A 255 -21.16 5.56 -0.76
CA ALA A 255 -20.20 6.43 -0.09
C ALA A 255 -19.51 7.45 -1.00
N GLY A 256 -19.70 7.37 -2.32
CA GLY A 256 -19.08 8.29 -3.27
C GLY A 256 -17.56 8.07 -3.38
N VAL A 257 -17.14 6.81 -3.32
CA VAL A 257 -15.73 6.41 -3.50
C VAL A 257 -15.42 6.22 -4.98
N ASP A 258 -14.30 6.77 -5.43
CA ASP A 258 -13.90 6.78 -6.83
C ASP A 258 -12.80 5.76 -7.17
N LEU A 259 -12.00 5.40 -6.16
CA LEU A 259 -10.93 4.42 -6.28
C LEU A 259 -10.77 3.64 -4.97
N ILE A 260 -10.64 2.33 -5.06
CA ILE A 260 -10.33 1.44 -3.94
C ILE A 260 -8.92 0.86 -4.11
N HIS A 261 -8.08 1.04 -3.09
CA HIS A 261 -6.69 0.60 -3.04
C HIS A 261 -6.52 -0.48 -1.95
N GLY A 262 -6.60 -1.75 -2.35
CA GLY A 262 -6.55 -2.91 -1.46
C GLY A 262 -5.13 -3.42 -1.18
N HIS A 263 -4.91 -3.86 0.05
CA HIS A 263 -3.63 -4.28 0.63
C HIS A 263 -3.76 -5.59 1.43
N SER A 264 -2.69 -6.01 2.11
CA SER A 264 -2.58 -7.19 3.00
C SER A 264 -2.20 -8.49 2.29
N SER A 265 -2.68 -8.71 1.06
CA SER A 265 -2.20 -9.85 0.29
C SER A 265 -0.74 -9.63 -0.08
N HIS A 266 0.14 -10.57 0.23
CA HIS A 266 1.58 -10.48 -0.10
C HIS A 266 1.86 -10.76 -1.59
N HIS A 267 0.80 -10.85 -2.40
CA HIS A 267 0.84 -11.02 -3.84
C HIS A 267 -0.30 -10.23 -4.50
N VAL A 268 -0.14 -9.96 -5.79
CA VAL A 268 -1.16 -9.25 -6.58
C VAL A 268 -2.42 -10.10 -6.70
N LYS A 269 -3.60 -9.48 -6.51
CA LYS A 269 -4.93 -10.07 -6.71
C LYS A 269 -5.63 -9.46 -7.93
N GLY A 270 -6.84 -9.96 -8.23
CA GLY A 270 -7.68 -9.48 -9.33
C GLY A 270 -8.03 -7.99 -9.25
N LEU A 271 -8.38 -7.43 -10.39
CA LEU A 271 -8.73 -6.02 -10.58
C LEU A 271 -10.14 -5.92 -11.17
N GLU A 272 -10.86 -4.86 -10.85
CA GLU A 272 -12.20 -4.60 -11.39
C GLU A 272 -12.36 -3.12 -11.75
N VAL A 273 -13.16 -2.86 -12.80
CA VAL A 273 -13.69 -1.52 -13.07
C VAL A 273 -15.20 -1.57 -12.90
N TYR A 274 -15.69 -1.15 -11.74
CA TYR A 274 -17.10 -1.16 -11.39
C TYR A 274 -17.69 0.23 -11.56
N LYS A 275 -18.68 0.41 -12.46
CA LYS A 275 -19.29 1.72 -12.80
C LYS A 275 -18.27 2.79 -13.22
N GLY A 276 -17.18 2.36 -13.84
CA GLY A 276 -16.07 3.23 -14.25
C GLY A 276 -15.10 3.61 -13.12
N LYS A 277 -15.22 3.01 -11.93
CA LYS A 277 -14.35 3.22 -10.77
C LYS A 277 -13.42 2.02 -10.59
N LEU A 278 -12.17 2.28 -10.24
CA LEU A 278 -11.14 1.23 -10.13
C LEU A 278 -11.19 0.57 -8.74
N VAL A 279 -11.20 -0.77 -8.73
CA VAL A 279 -11.02 -1.59 -7.53
C VAL A 279 -9.76 -2.43 -7.68
N LEU A 280 -8.74 -2.13 -6.89
CA LEU A 280 -7.57 -2.98 -6.70
C LEU A 280 -7.83 -3.85 -5.46
N TYR A 281 -8.13 -5.15 -5.61
CA TYR A 281 -8.51 -5.98 -4.46
C TYR A 281 -7.34 -6.32 -3.52
N GLY A 282 -6.12 -6.35 -4.05
CA GLY A 282 -4.89 -6.60 -3.30
C GLY A 282 -3.67 -6.32 -4.17
N CYS A 283 -2.85 -5.34 -3.77
CA CYS A 283 -1.73 -4.86 -4.56
C CYS A 283 -0.42 -5.64 -4.37
N GLY A 284 -0.39 -6.65 -3.50
CA GLY A 284 0.84 -7.37 -3.19
C GLY A 284 1.78 -6.59 -2.27
N ASP A 285 2.97 -7.12 -2.10
CA ASP A 285 4.08 -6.35 -1.54
C ASP A 285 4.77 -5.57 -2.65
N PHE A 286 5.14 -4.32 -2.38
CA PHE A 286 6.00 -3.54 -3.27
C PHE A 286 7.45 -3.53 -2.81
N LEU A 287 7.69 -3.49 -1.50
CA LEU A 287 9.00 -3.54 -0.86
C LEU A 287 8.89 -4.45 0.37
N ASN A 288 9.65 -5.54 0.40
CA ASN A 288 9.71 -6.49 1.52
C ASN A 288 11.12 -7.08 1.65
N ASP A 289 11.36 -7.79 2.75
CA ASP A 289 12.60 -8.52 3.02
C ASP A 289 12.45 -10.05 2.89
N TYR A 290 11.52 -10.52 2.06
CA TYR A 290 11.16 -11.94 1.95
C TYR A 290 12.14 -12.77 1.11
N GLU A 291 13.18 -12.16 0.55
CA GLU A 291 14.16 -12.85 -0.28
C GLU A 291 14.83 -14.02 0.45
N GLY A 292 14.68 -15.22 -0.11
CA GLY A 292 15.21 -16.46 0.47
C GLY A 292 14.32 -17.10 1.53
N ILE A 293 13.16 -16.53 1.84
CA ILE A 293 12.10 -17.17 2.64
C ILE A 293 11.26 -18.06 1.71
N GLY A 294 11.08 -19.33 2.09
CA GLY A 294 10.32 -20.30 1.30
C GLY A 294 8.93 -20.61 1.85
N GLY A 295 8.13 -21.36 1.08
CA GLY A 295 6.82 -21.90 1.48
C GLY A 295 5.61 -21.28 0.75
N TYR A 296 5.80 -20.17 0.04
CA TYR A 296 4.75 -19.43 -0.67
C TYR A 296 5.14 -19.04 -2.11
N GLU A 297 6.10 -19.74 -2.70
CA GLU A 297 6.69 -19.43 -4.01
C GLU A 297 5.65 -19.42 -5.15
N VAL A 298 4.57 -20.20 -5.00
CA VAL A 298 3.45 -20.25 -5.96
C VAL A 298 2.76 -18.90 -6.15
N PHE A 299 2.82 -18.02 -5.15
CA PHE A 299 2.21 -16.69 -5.20
C PHE A 299 3.14 -15.63 -5.80
N ARG A 300 4.43 -15.94 -5.97
CA ARG A 300 5.44 -15.00 -6.50
C ARG A 300 5.42 -13.64 -5.79
N GLY A 301 5.49 -13.65 -4.47
CA GLY A 301 5.57 -12.42 -3.65
C GLY A 301 6.84 -11.58 -3.89
N ASP A 302 7.77 -12.08 -4.71
CA ASP A 302 8.89 -11.30 -5.24
C ASP A 302 8.47 -10.34 -6.37
N LEU A 303 7.30 -10.56 -6.99
CA LEU A 303 6.77 -9.75 -8.08
C LEU A 303 5.75 -8.73 -7.57
N GLY A 304 5.85 -7.51 -8.10
CA GLY A 304 4.94 -6.41 -7.78
C GLY A 304 4.57 -5.60 -9.02
N LEU A 305 3.74 -4.58 -8.81
CA LEU A 305 3.33 -3.64 -9.85
C LEU A 305 3.39 -2.21 -9.31
N MET A 306 3.89 -1.31 -10.15
CA MET A 306 3.62 0.12 -10.02
C MET A 306 2.35 0.44 -10.80
N TYR A 307 1.31 0.92 -10.13
CA TYR A 307 0.03 1.23 -10.74
C TYR A 307 -0.06 2.73 -11.02
N PHE A 308 -0.34 3.11 -12.27
CA PHE A 308 -0.55 4.48 -12.69
C PHE A 308 -1.99 4.64 -13.17
N ALA A 309 -2.86 5.03 -12.25
CA ALA A 309 -4.28 5.24 -12.50
C ALA A 309 -4.53 6.68 -12.95
N SER A 310 -5.00 6.85 -14.18
CA SER A 310 -5.43 8.14 -14.72
C SER A 310 -6.93 8.29 -14.58
N LEU A 311 -7.38 9.30 -13.83
CA LEU A 311 -8.78 9.59 -13.57
C LEU A 311 -9.18 10.91 -14.23
N ASP A 312 -10.43 10.99 -14.68
CA ASP A 312 -11.05 12.24 -15.08
C ASP A 312 -11.53 12.97 -13.81
N PRO A 313 -11.04 14.17 -13.50
CA PRO A 313 -11.43 14.90 -12.28
C PRO A 313 -12.85 15.45 -12.32
N VAL A 314 -13.54 15.42 -13.48
CA VAL A 314 -14.92 15.91 -13.64
C VAL A 314 -15.91 14.76 -13.60
N THR A 315 -15.65 13.68 -14.35
CA THR A 315 -16.54 12.51 -14.35
C THR A 315 -16.19 11.51 -13.23
N GLU A 316 -15.04 11.71 -12.59
CA GLU A 316 -14.48 10.88 -11.52
C GLU A 316 -14.25 9.41 -11.95
N LYS A 317 -14.24 9.15 -13.26
CA LYS A 317 -14.07 7.82 -13.83
C LYS A 317 -12.61 7.55 -14.18
N LEU A 318 -12.24 6.27 -14.17
CA LEU A 318 -10.97 5.79 -14.67
C LEU A 318 -10.89 5.98 -16.19
N ASN A 319 -9.89 6.73 -16.65
CA ASN A 319 -9.55 6.85 -18.07
C ASN A 319 -8.66 5.68 -18.51
N SER A 320 -7.65 5.34 -17.70
CA SER A 320 -6.75 4.23 -17.97
C SER A 320 -6.00 3.80 -16.72
N LEU A 321 -5.55 2.54 -16.71
CA LEU A 321 -4.60 2.02 -15.75
C LEU A 321 -3.40 1.41 -16.51
N SER A 322 -2.24 2.03 -16.34
CA SER A 322 -0.95 1.46 -16.78
C SER A 322 -0.26 0.84 -15.57
N MET A 323 0.28 -0.36 -15.72
CA MET A 323 0.97 -1.06 -14.65
C MET A 323 2.36 -1.45 -15.10
N ILE A 324 3.36 -1.19 -14.27
CA ILE A 324 4.75 -1.51 -14.58
C ILE A 324 5.16 -2.70 -13.72
N PRO A 325 5.39 -3.88 -14.33
CA PRO A 325 5.90 -5.06 -13.63
C PRO A 325 7.26 -4.80 -12.98
N THR A 326 7.35 -5.15 -11.70
CA THR A 326 8.57 -5.07 -10.90
C THR A 326 8.90 -6.40 -10.22
N GLN A 327 10.15 -6.52 -9.79
CA GLN A 327 10.64 -7.62 -8.97
C GLN A 327 11.57 -7.09 -7.88
N ILE A 328 11.34 -7.52 -6.63
CA ILE A 328 12.27 -7.31 -5.53
C ILE A 328 13.43 -8.29 -5.63
N LYS A 329 14.64 -7.74 -5.76
CA LYS A 329 15.91 -8.46 -5.67
C LYS A 329 16.95 -7.57 -5.03
N ARG A 330 17.66 -8.11 -4.04
CA ARG A 330 18.63 -7.40 -3.21
C ARG A 330 18.01 -6.19 -2.51
N PHE A 331 16.84 -6.36 -1.90
CA PHE A 331 16.09 -5.34 -1.16
C PHE A 331 15.86 -4.06 -1.98
N ARG A 332 15.74 -4.23 -3.30
CA ARG A 332 15.65 -3.16 -4.27
C ARG A 332 14.62 -3.52 -5.33
N VAL A 333 13.82 -2.54 -5.73
CA VAL A 333 12.89 -2.65 -6.85
C VAL A 333 13.65 -2.63 -8.16
N ASN A 334 13.44 -3.66 -8.96
CA ASN A 334 13.93 -3.77 -10.34
C ASN A 334 12.74 -3.97 -11.28
N ARG A 335 12.89 -3.65 -12.56
CA ARG A 335 11.92 -3.99 -13.59
C ARG A 335 11.87 -5.51 -13.74
N ALA A 336 10.66 -6.05 -13.80
CA ALA A 336 10.48 -7.47 -14.00
C ALA A 336 11.00 -7.89 -15.39
N SER A 337 11.50 -9.12 -15.49
CA SER A 337 11.85 -9.71 -16.78
C SER A 337 10.60 -9.82 -17.67
N ARG A 338 10.78 -10.01 -18.98
CA ARG A 338 9.64 -10.26 -19.88
C ARG A 338 8.82 -11.49 -19.45
N GLY A 339 9.49 -12.54 -18.97
CA GLY A 339 8.82 -13.76 -18.49
C GLY A 339 7.98 -13.49 -17.24
N ASP A 340 8.50 -12.72 -16.29
CA ASP A 340 7.79 -12.35 -15.07
C ASP A 340 6.63 -11.39 -15.35
N ALA A 341 6.80 -10.44 -16.28
CA ALA A 341 5.73 -9.57 -16.73
C ALA A 341 4.59 -10.34 -17.40
N LEU A 342 4.91 -11.36 -18.21
CA LEU A 342 3.91 -12.27 -18.77
C LEU A 342 3.21 -13.08 -17.69
N TRP A 343 3.95 -13.58 -16.69
CA TRP A 343 3.35 -14.28 -15.56
C TRP A 343 2.36 -13.40 -14.80
N LEU A 344 2.72 -12.15 -14.49
CA LEU A 344 1.83 -11.18 -13.84
C LEU A 344 0.59 -10.91 -14.69
N ARG A 345 0.75 -10.75 -16.00
CA ARG A 345 -0.39 -10.58 -16.92
C ARG A 345 -1.34 -11.77 -16.89
N GLU A 346 -0.84 -12.99 -16.99
CA GLU A 346 -1.67 -14.19 -16.97
C GLU A 346 -2.37 -14.39 -15.62
N THR A 347 -1.67 -14.12 -14.52
CA THR A 347 -2.28 -14.11 -13.18
C THR A 347 -3.40 -13.09 -13.09
N LEU A 348 -3.16 -11.83 -13.49
CA LEU A 348 -4.19 -10.79 -13.48
C LEU A 348 -5.38 -11.16 -14.38
N ASN A 349 -5.15 -11.68 -15.58
CA ASN A 349 -6.21 -12.13 -16.48
C ASN A 349 -7.04 -13.25 -15.87
N ARG A 350 -6.40 -14.22 -15.19
CA ARG A 350 -7.09 -15.31 -14.51
C ARG A 350 -7.97 -14.79 -13.38
N GLU A 351 -7.43 -13.93 -12.51
CA GLU A 351 -8.10 -13.45 -11.31
C GLU A 351 -9.08 -12.30 -11.55
N SER A 352 -8.99 -11.60 -12.68
CA SER A 352 -9.87 -10.47 -13.01
C SER A 352 -11.01 -10.85 -13.96
N ARG A 353 -10.99 -12.08 -14.49
CA ARG A 353 -11.94 -12.54 -15.52
C ARG A 353 -13.39 -12.48 -15.06
N GLU A 354 -13.66 -12.84 -13.80
CA GLU A 354 -15.03 -12.82 -13.27
C GLU A 354 -15.61 -11.40 -13.16
N PHE A 355 -14.75 -10.37 -13.19
CA PHE A 355 -15.13 -8.95 -13.14
C PHE A 355 -15.17 -8.29 -14.53
N GLY A 356 -14.98 -9.05 -15.61
CA GLY A 356 -14.97 -8.49 -16.97
C GLY A 356 -13.75 -7.62 -17.29
N ALA A 357 -12.70 -7.71 -16.48
CA ALA A 357 -11.42 -7.03 -16.69
C ALA A 357 -10.37 -7.98 -17.30
N TYR A 358 -9.50 -7.43 -18.14
CA TYR A 358 -8.40 -8.12 -18.78
C TYR A 358 -7.17 -7.20 -18.88
N VAL A 359 -6.00 -7.79 -19.10
CA VAL A 359 -4.71 -7.12 -19.10
C VAL A 359 -3.94 -7.48 -20.36
N GLU A 360 -3.53 -6.45 -21.07
CA GLU A 360 -2.74 -6.55 -22.30
C GLU A 360 -1.28 -6.15 -22.04
N SER A 361 -0.38 -6.72 -22.83
CA SER A 361 1.02 -6.28 -22.86
C SER A 361 1.17 -5.13 -23.86
N GLY A 362 1.76 -4.04 -23.41
CA GLY A 362 2.26 -2.96 -24.25
C GLY A 362 3.79 -2.97 -24.37
N ASP A 363 4.33 -1.86 -24.87
CA ASP A 363 5.77 -1.67 -25.04
C ASP A 363 6.54 -1.75 -23.71
N ASN A 364 7.79 -2.20 -23.78
CA ASN A 364 8.69 -2.34 -22.62
C ASN A 364 8.06 -3.13 -21.45
N ASN A 365 7.28 -4.17 -21.73
CA ASN A 365 6.59 -4.99 -20.72
C ASN A 365 5.58 -4.22 -19.84
N VAL A 366 5.19 -2.99 -20.20
CA VAL A 366 4.12 -2.28 -19.49
C VAL A 366 2.81 -3.03 -19.72
N LEU A 367 2.03 -3.23 -18.66
CA LEU A 367 0.73 -3.86 -18.71
C LEU A 367 -0.37 -2.78 -18.74
N ARG A 368 -1.44 -3.01 -19.50
CA ARG A 368 -2.58 -2.08 -19.60
C ARG A 368 -3.87 -2.80 -19.28
N LEU A 369 -4.69 -2.20 -18.43
CA LEU A 369 -6.02 -2.72 -18.12
C LEU A 369 -6.99 -2.41 -19.27
N GLY A 370 -7.70 -3.43 -19.73
CA GLY A 370 -8.93 -3.31 -20.51
C GLY A 370 -10.11 -3.86 -19.70
N TRP A 371 -11.31 -3.36 -19.97
CA TRP A 371 -12.53 -3.81 -19.32
C TRP A 371 -13.72 -3.65 -20.25
N SER A 372 -14.72 -4.52 -20.08
CA SER A 372 -16.01 -4.37 -20.77
C SER A 372 -16.83 -3.28 -20.09
N GLN A 373 -17.53 -2.45 -20.88
CA GLN A 373 -18.46 -1.44 -20.36
C GLN A 373 -19.78 -2.04 -19.89
#